data_AF-A0A919AKQ3-F1
#
_entry.id   AF-A0A919AKQ3-F1
#
_cell.length_a   1.000
_cell.length_b   1.000
_cell.length_c   1.000
_cell.angle_alpha   90.00
_cell.angle_beta   90.00
_cell.angle_gamma   90.00
#
_symmetry.space_group_name_H-M   'P 1'
#
loop_
_entity.id
_entity.type
_entity.pdbx_description
1 polymer ?
#
loop_
_entity_poly.entity_id
_entity_poly.type
_entity_poly.pdbx_seq_one_letter_code
_entity_poly.pdbx_strand_id
1 'polypeptide(L)'
;MVDGALPVTGKVGAEVSAEQAKELAAVSVLNALAAVKSVVGDLDRIVRVVKVVGFVAFAPDFTGQPGVVNGASELLGKVLGNNSVHGRSAVGVAVLPLDAPVEIEVQVEVRDHEPSGNSPSRPW
;
A
#
# COMPACT_ATOMS: atom_id res chain seq x y z
N MET A 1 7.80 -2.23 -6.89
CA MET A 1 8.79 -2.40 -7.99
C MET A 1 8.90 -1.09 -8.76
N VAL A 2 10.04 -0.88 -9.44
CA VAL A 2 10.25 0.17 -10.44
C VAL A 2 10.75 -0.54 -11.69
N ASP A 3 10.12 -0.27 -12.84
CA ASP A 3 10.42 -0.95 -14.12
C ASP A 3 10.43 -2.49 -14.03
N GLY A 4 9.54 -3.05 -13.20
CA GLY A 4 9.40 -4.50 -13.01
C GLY A 4 10.45 -5.16 -12.13
N ALA A 5 11.33 -4.38 -11.47
CA ALA A 5 12.37 -4.90 -10.59
C ALA A 5 12.31 -4.29 -9.18
N LEU A 6 12.97 -4.94 -8.21
CA LEU A 6 13.25 -4.36 -6.91
C LEU A 6 14.42 -3.37 -7.04
N PRO A 7 14.28 -2.10 -6.64
CA PRO A 7 15.39 -1.14 -6.69
C PRO A 7 16.54 -1.51 -5.76
N VAL A 8 16.24 -2.20 -4.67
CA VAL A 8 17.17 -2.68 -3.65
C VAL A 8 16.57 -3.91 -2.97
N THR A 9 17.43 -4.78 -2.47
CA THR A 9 17.08 -5.98 -1.69
C THR A 9 17.79 -5.96 -0.33
N GLY A 10 17.30 -6.76 0.61
CA GLY A 10 17.90 -6.94 1.94
C GLY A 10 17.06 -6.36 3.07
N LYS A 11 17.67 -6.26 4.26
CA LYS A 11 16.96 -5.95 5.50
C LYS A 11 17.15 -4.50 5.92
N VAL A 12 16.08 -3.92 6.46
CA VAL A 12 16.11 -2.60 7.06
C VAL A 12 16.92 -2.63 8.36
N GLY A 13 17.86 -1.69 8.49
CA GLY A 13 18.83 -1.65 9.58
C GLY A 13 20.09 -2.49 9.33
N ALA A 14 20.22 -3.10 8.15
CA ALA A 14 21.45 -3.74 7.67
C ALA A 14 21.80 -3.21 6.27
N GLU A 15 21.39 -3.89 5.20
CA GLU A 15 21.67 -3.49 3.81
C GLU A 15 20.87 -2.24 3.39
N VAL A 16 19.71 -2.03 4.01
CA VAL A 16 18.79 -0.94 3.66
C VAL A 16 18.62 0.01 4.85
N SER A 17 18.78 1.31 4.63
CA SER A 17 18.53 2.31 5.68
C SER A 17 17.03 2.49 5.95
N ALA A 18 16.68 3.03 7.13
CA ALA A 18 15.28 3.32 7.46
C ALA A 18 14.66 4.36 6.52
N GLU A 19 15.46 5.35 6.11
CA GLU A 19 15.07 6.42 5.20
C GLU A 19 14.79 5.85 3.80
N GLN A 20 15.67 5.01 3.28
CA GLN A 20 15.48 4.36 2.00
C GLN A 20 14.28 3.41 2.05
N ALA A 21 14.11 2.65 3.13
CA ALA A 21 12.94 1.79 3.31
C ALA A 21 11.64 2.59 3.33
N LYS A 22 11.63 3.80 3.94
CA LYS A 22 10.47 4.70 3.90
C LYS A 22 10.12 5.11 2.47
N GLU A 23 11.10 5.43 1.64
CA GLU A 23 10.88 5.73 0.21
C GLU A 23 10.34 4.50 -0.53
N LEU A 24 10.88 3.31 -0.24
CA LEU A 24 10.41 2.05 -0.82
C LEU A 24 8.98 1.68 -0.37
N ALA A 25 8.57 2.08 0.83
CA ALA A 25 7.18 1.96 1.28
C ALA A 25 6.23 2.82 0.44
N ALA A 26 6.64 4.04 0.08
CA ALA A 26 5.88 4.90 -0.83
C ALA A 26 5.78 4.29 -2.23
N VAL A 27 6.88 3.75 -2.77
CA VAL A 27 6.87 3.01 -4.04
C VAL A 27 5.93 1.80 -3.96
N SER A 28 5.97 1.04 -2.86
CA SER A 28 5.14 -0.15 -2.68
C SER A 28 3.65 0.19 -2.66
N VAL A 29 3.24 1.25 -1.94
CA VAL A 29 1.82 1.66 -1.93
C VAL A 29 1.38 2.24 -3.28
N LEU A 30 2.27 2.89 -4.02
CA LEU A 30 1.97 3.34 -5.38
C LEU A 30 1.69 2.15 -6.32
N ASN A 31 2.47 1.08 -6.21
CA ASN A 31 2.22 -0.16 -6.94
C ASN A 31 0.87 -0.79 -6.53
N ALA A 32 0.54 -0.77 -5.24
CA ALA A 32 -0.75 -1.24 -4.75
C ALA A 32 -1.92 -0.41 -5.31
N LEU A 33 -1.80 0.91 -5.38
CA LEU A 33 -2.80 1.78 -6.02
C LEU A 33 -2.92 1.49 -7.52
N ALA A 34 -1.82 1.24 -8.22
CA ALA A 34 -1.86 0.85 -9.63
C ALA A 34 -2.63 -0.48 -9.82
N ALA A 35 -2.41 -1.46 -8.93
CA ALA A 35 -3.15 -2.71 -8.92
C ALA A 35 -4.65 -2.47 -8.65
N VAL A 36 -5.00 -1.63 -7.68
CA VAL A 36 -6.39 -1.23 -7.44
C VAL A 36 -7.01 -0.61 -8.68
N LYS A 37 -6.34 0.39 -9.30
CA LYS A 37 -6.80 1.05 -10.54
C LYS A 37 -7.07 0.04 -11.64
N SER A 38 -6.23 -0.99 -11.80
CA SER A 38 -6.43 -2.03 -12.82
C SER A 38 -7.73 -2.81 -12.65
N VAL A 39 -8.24 -2.92 -11.41
CA VAL A 39 -9.49 -3.63 -11.09
C VAL A 39 -10.69 -2.69 -11.17
N VAL A 40 -10.56 -1.45 -10.68
CA VAL A 40 -11.70 -0.52 -10.55
C VAL A 40 -11.83 0.46 -11.72
N GLY A 41 -10.83 0.51 -12.60
CA GLY A 41 -10.71 1.43 -13.73
C GLY A 41 -10.10 2.78 -13.34
N ASP A 42 -10.71 3.46 -12.37
CA ASP A 42 -10.23 4.76 -11.88
C ASP A 42 -10.12 4.85 -10.35
N LEU A 43 -9.08 5.53 -9.87
CA LEU A 43 -8.83 5.75 -8.44
C LEU A 43 -9.87 6.68 -7.81
N ASP A 44 -10.56 7.53 -8.61
CA ASP A 44 -11.66 8.37 -8.15
C ASP A 44 -12.85 7.57 -7.59
N ARG A 45 -12.88 6.26 -7.85
CA ARG A 45 -13.85 5.33 -7.27
C ARG A 45 -13.52 4.90 -5.85
N ILE A 46 -12.31 5.14 -5.36
CA ILE A 46 -11.94 4.88 -3.97
C ILE A 46 -12.68 5.90 -3.09
N VAL A 47 -13.53 5.38 -2.20
CA VAL A 47 -14.20 6.19 -1.17
C VAL A 47 -13.21 6.53 -0.07
N ARG A 48 -12.45 5.53 0.39
CA ARG A 48 -11.42 5.67 1.42
C ARG A 48 -10.46 4.49 1.44
N VAL A 49 -9.29 4.72 2.03
CA VAL A 49 -8.41 3.64 2.47
C VAL A 49 -8.91 3.16 3.84
N VAL A 50 -9.26 1.88 3.95
CA VAL A 50 -9.76 1.29 5.19
C VAL A 50 -8.58 0.88 6.09
N LYS A 51 -7.61 0.19 5.50
CA LYS A 51 -6.46 -0.38 6.22
C LYS A 51 -5.20 -0.37 5.37
N VAL A 52 -4.07 -0.11 6.03
CA VAL A 52 -2.72 -0.34 5.48
C VAL A 52 -1.98 -1.30 6.42
N VAL A 53 -1.40 -2.36 5.85
CA VAL A 53 -0.47 -3.24 6.55
C VAL A 53 0.88 -3.13 5.87
N GLY A 54 1.90 -2.74 6.64
CA GLY A 54 3.28 -2.73 6.17
C GLY A 54 4.10 -3.83 6.81
N PHE A 55 4.68 -4.68 5.97
CA PHE A 55 5.65 -5.70 6.36
C PHE A 55 7.05 -5.18 6.06
N VAL A 56 7.92 -5.20 7.07
CA VAL A 56 9.28 -4.69 6.96
C VAL A 56 10.25 -5.82 7.27
N ALA A 57 11.03 -6.24 6.27
CA ALA A 57 12.13 -7.15 6.48
C ALA A 57 13.22 -6.42 7.28
N PHE A 58 13.60 -6.91 8.45
CA PHE A 58 14.40 -6.13 9.39
C PHE A 58 15.59 -6.90 9.99
N ALA A 59 16.65 -6.16 10.31
CA ALA A 59 17.75 -6.65 11.13
C ALA A 59 17.31 -6.81 12.60
N PRO A 60 17.83 -7.77 13.39
CA PRO A 60 17.31 -8.11 14.71
C PRO A 60 17.09 -6.94 15.67
N ASP A 61 17.94 -5.92 15.63
CA ASP A 61 17.88 -4.77 16.56
C ASP A 61 17.05 -3.58 16.01
N PHE A 62 16.49 -3.70 14.81
CA PHE A 62 15.70 -2.63 14.21
C PHE A 62 14.26 -2.61 14.72
N THR A 63 13.84 -1.47 15.27
CA THR A 63 12.50 -1.25 15.84
C THR A 63 11.76 -0.07 15.19
N GLY A 64 12.29 0.46 14.09
CA GLY A 64 11.76 1.63 13.38
C GLY A 64 10.66 1.34 12.34
N GLN A 65 10.02 0.17 12.37
CA GLN A 65 9.02 -0.24 11.38
C GLN A 65 7.89 0.79 11.21
N PRO A 66 7.33 1.43 12.27
CA PRO A 66 6.31 2.46 12.09
C PRO A 66 6.80 3.66 11.25
N GLY A 67 8.07 4.03 11.36
CA GLY A 67 8.69 5.12 10.60
C GLY A 67 8.85 4.79 9.12
N VAL A 68 9.16 3.53 8.81
CA VAL A 68 9.21 3.03 7.42
C VAL A 68 7.82 3.09 6.78
N VAL A 69 6.80 2.56 7.45
CA VAL A 69 5.42 2.51 6.92
C VAL A 69 4.81 3.92 6.80
N ASN A 70 5.33 4.93 7.49
CA ASN A 70 4.93 6.33 7.26
C ASN A 70 5.13 6.75 5.80
N GLY A 71 6.09 6.20 5.05
CA GLY A 71 6.26 6.52 3.63
C GLY A 71 5.03 6.18 2.79
N ALA A 72 4.40 5.04 3.07
CA ALA A 72 3.13 4.66 2.45
C ALA A 72 1.99 5.59 2.89
N SER A 73 1.86 5.84 4.20
CA SER A 73 0.81 6.71 4.74
C SER A 73 0.89 8.15 4.21
N GLU A 74 2.10 8.71 4.13
CA GLU A 74 2.35 10.06 3.62
C GLU A 74 2.04 10.16 2.13
N LEU A 75 2.39 9.16 1.32
CA LEU A 75 2.04 9.16 -0.10
C LEU A 75 0.52 9.08 -0.31
N LEU A 76 -0.16 8.19 0.43
CA LEU A 76 -1.62 8.11 0.39
C LEU A 76 -2.26 9.45 0.77
N GLY A 77 -1.73 10.14 1.79
CA GLY A 77 -2.17 11.49 2.17
C GLY A 77 -2.03 12.51 1.04
N LYS A 78 -0.91 12.50 0.33
CA LYS A 78 -0.66 13.39 -0.82
C LYS A 78 -1.60 13.10 -2.00
N VAL A 79 -1.93 11.83 -2.24
CA VAL A 79 -2.71 11.40 -3.43
C VAL A 79 -4.22 11.46 -3.18
N LEU A 80 -4.69 11.05 -2.00
CA LEU A 80 -6.11 10.86 -1.70
C LEU A 80 -6.68 11.88 -0.70
N GLY A 81 -5.84 12.79 -0.17
CA GLY A 81 -6.28 13.80 0.80
C GLY A 81 -6.93 13.19 2.04
N ASN A 82 -8.08 13.72 2.46
CA ASN A 82 -8.79 13.26 3.66
C ASN A 82 -9.26 11.79 3.59
N ASN A 83 -9.45 11.25 2.39
CA ASN A 83 -9.86 9.86 2.18
C ASN A 83 -8.72 8.85 2.45
N SER A 84 -7.52 9.36 2.77
CA SER A 84 -6.36 8.56 3.09
C SER A 84 -6.30 8.10 4.54
N VAL A 85 -7.11 8.61 5.48
CA VAL A 85 -7.01 8.22 6.90
C VAL A 85 -7.44 6.76 7.09
N HIS A 86 -6.51 5.93 7.57
CA HIS A 86 -6.66 4.47 7.63
C HIS A 86 -6.26 3.88 8.99
N GLY A 87 -6.85 2.72 9.33
CA GLY A 87 -6.26 1.84 10.33
C GLY A 87 -4.91 1.31 9.84
N ARG A 88 -3.95 1.10 10.74
CA ARG A 88 -2.59 0.71 10.34
C ARG A 88 -1.98 -0.38 11.21
N SER A 89 -1.25 -1.27 10.57
CA SER A 89 -0.29 -2.17 11.22
C SER A 89 1.09 -2.02 10.55
N ALA A 90 2.14 -1.97 11.35
CA ALA A 90 3.53 -2.00 10.89
C ALA A 90 4.22 -3.14 11.61
N VAL A 91 4.59 -4.19 10.88
CA VAL A 91 5.08 -5.45 11.44
C VAL A 91 6.45 -5.78 10.88
N GLY A 92 7.35 -6.21 11.76
CA GLY A 92 8.64 -6.77 11.37
C GLY A 92 8.49 -8.22 10.91
N VAL A 93 9.16 -8.57 9.83
CA VAL A 93 9.24 -9.95 9.31
C VAL A 93 10.69 -10.33 9.06
N ALA A 94 11.02 -11.62 9.17
CA ALA A 94 12.41 -12.07 9.04
C ALA A 94 12.97 -11.92 7.60
N VAL A 95 12.11 -12.12 6.60
CA VAL A 95 12.40 -12.04 5.17
C VAL A 95 11.09 -11.87 4.40
N LEU A 96 11.15 -11.26 3.22
CA LEU A 96 10.04 -11.15 2.27
C LEU A 96 10.40 -11.84 0.94
N PRO A 97 9.41 -12.15 0.08
CA PRO A 97 9.67 -12.66 -1.25
C PRO A 97 10.67 -11.79 -2.04
N LEU A 98 11.51 -12.42 -2.85
CA LEU A 98 12.56 -11.76 -3.66
C LEU A 98 13.57 -10.94 -2.84
N ASP A 99 13.64 -11.17 -1.52
CA ASP A 99 14.46 -10.38 -0.59
C ASP A 99 14.09 -8.88 -0.57
N ALA A 100 12.80 -8.57 -0.75
CA ALA A 100 12.30 -7.21 -0.67
C ALA A 100 12.44 -6.64 0.76
N PRO A 101 12.82 -5.36 0.92
CA PRO A 101 12.91 -4.74 2.24
C PRO A 101 11.53 -4.37 2.82
N VAL A 102 10.57 -4.05 1.96
CA VAL A 102 9.23 -3.58 2.35
C VAL A 102 8.17 -4.16 1.43
N GLU A 103 7.06 -4.60 2.01
CA GLU A 103 5.84 -4.98 1.31
C GLU A 103 4.64 -4.24 1.94
N ILE A 104 3.72 -3.75 1.11
CA ILE A 104 2.55 -2.98 1.55
C ILE A 104 1.28 -3.65 1.02
N GLU A 105 0.37 -3.97 1.93
CA GLU A 105 -1.01 -4.37 1.63
C GLU A 105 -1.96 -3.21 1.92
N VAL A 106 -2.95 -3.03 1.05
CA VAL A 106 -4.01 -2.02 1.23
C VAL A 106 -5.40 -2.66 1.10
N GLN A 107 -6.30 -2.23 1.98
CA GLN A 107 -7.73 -2.46 1.85
C GLN A 107 -8.41 -1.13 1.57
N VAL A 108 -9.18 -1.06 0.48
CA VAL A 108 -9.89 0.14 0.05
C VAL A 108 -11.39 -0.12 -0.04
N GLU A 109 -12.17 0.88 0.34
CA GLU A 109 -13.59 0.95 0.06
C GLU A 109 -13.78 1.63 -1.29
N VAL A 110 -14.62 1.07 -2.15
CA VAL A 110 -14.87 1.57 -3.50
C VAL A 110 -16.35 1.81 -3.70
N ARG A 111 -16.71 2.84 -4.48
CA ARG A 111 -18.11 3.07 -4.86
C ARG A 111 -18.60 1.90 -5.70
N ASP A 112 -19.81 1.44 -5.38
CA ASP A 112 -20.53 0.46 -6.18
C ASP A 112 -20.58 0.90 -7.64
N HIS A 113 -20.59 -0.08 -8.53
CA HIS A 113 -20.95 0.20 -9.91
C HIS A 113 -22.45 0.53 -9.91
N GLU A 114 -22.83 1.77 -10.26
CA GLU A 114 -24.21 2.01 -10.65
C GLU A 114 -24.51 1.06 -11.82
N PRO A 115 -25.50 0.16 -11.70
CA PRO A 115 -25.86 -0.71 -12.81
C PRO A 115 -26.27 0.20 -13.96
N SER A 116 -25.61 0.05 -15.11
CA SER A 116 -25.93 0.82 -16.33
C SER A 116 -27.45 0.83 -16.52
N GLY A 117 -28.06 2.01 -16.45
CA GLY A 117 -29.51 2.15 -16.44
C GLY A 117 -30.15 1.50 -17.67
N ASN A 118 -30.88 0.40 -17.44
CA ASN A 118 -32.26 0.14 -17.89
C ASN A 118 -32.59 -1.36 -17.80
N SER A 119 -33.39 -1.78 -16.81
CA SER A 119 -34.47 -2.74 -17.05
C SER A 119 -35.48 -2.72 -15.89
N PRO A 120 -36.79 -2.84 -16.17
CA PRO A 120 -37.87 -2.46 -15.27
C PRO A 120 -38.18 -3.53 -14.20
N SER A 121 -38.88 -3.06 -13.16
CA SER A 121 -39.60 -3.80 -12.11
C SER A 121 -39.61 -5.32 -12.24
N ARG A 122 -38.97 -6.02 -11.30
CA ARG A 122 -39.29 -7.42 -11.03
C ARG A 122 -40.63 -7.45 -10.25
N PRO A 123 -41.65 -8.16 -10.74
CA PRO A 123 -42.94 -8.24 -10.08
C PRO A 123 -42.97 -9.52 -9.23
N TRP A 124 -42.27 -9.51 -8.10
CA TRP A 124 -42.58 -10.38 -6.96
C TRP A 124 -42.17 -9.64 -5.69
#